data_AF-A0A927VRT8-F1
#
_entry.id   AF-A0A927VRT8-F1
#
_cell.length_a   1.000
_cell.length_b   1.000
_cell.length_c   1.000
_cell.angle_alpha   90.00
_cell.angle_beta   90.00
_cell.angle_gamma   90.00
#
_symmetry.space_group_name_H-M   'P 1'
#
loop_
_entity.id
_entity.type
_entity.pdbx_description
1 polymer ?
#
loop_
_entity_poly.entity_id
_entity_poly.type
_entity_poly.pdbx_seq_one_letter_code
_entity_poly.pdbx_strand_id
1 'polypeptide(L)'
;MNYEQFLEQLKEDLTARFAADLPPELSDVRIGIRDVEKLQGESYRGLSFRSGDSPVEANLNMTGAFQAYEEGRPYQDILQEVEDQLMKIVDRTPQFNIGELSDYEAMKPKLMMEVIPQNGNEDRLANIPHQKVEDMALIYRIDMGDSNGGKMTSVITNQQLKAFGITAEQLHQDALENAPLTHPASLRSMREVMADMMGMEPEEPMPGEPTMLVATVEGAFMGASVIQYPGFMEQAAEKIGGDFFVLPSSIHEVLLIPDDGSADYHELAAMVQTINETQVAPAERLSDNVYHYDKEDKVFELAEKTAGRKLAQQMEKKAEMRAAAEKKPSILEQLGEKKKEAMDHAPKAKAPGRMAPEAAL
;
A
#
# COMPACT_ATOMS: atom_id res chain seq x y z
N MET A 1 -28.62 30.40 3.17
CA MET A 1 -29.02 29.70 1.94
C MET A 1 -28.64 28.24 2.07
N ASN A 2 -29.31 27.31 1.40
CA ASN A 2 -28.84 25.91 1.37
C ASN A 2 -27.66 25.74 0.39
N TYR A 3 -27.00 24.58 0.38
CA TYR A 3 -25.81 24.37 -0.44
C TYR A 3 -26.05 24.54 -1.95
N GLU A 4 -27.17 24.02 -2.48
CA GLU A 4 -27.49 24.15 -3.90
C GLU A 4 -27.71 25.62 -4.30
N GLN A 5 -28.42 26.38 -3.46
CA GLN A 5 -28.61 27.82 -3.66
C GLN A 5 -27.28 28.58 -3.59
N PHE A 6 -26.38 28.16 -2.72
CA PHE A 6 -25.05 28.75 -2.59
C PHE A 6 -24.20 28.50 -3.85
N LEU A 7 -24.21 27.28 -4.39
CA LEU A 7 -23.51 26.96 -5.63
C LEU A 7 -24.04 27.77 -6.82
N GLU A 8 -25.37 27.87 -6.96
CA GLU A 8 -25.97 28.68 -8.04
C GLU A 8 -25.64 30.16 -7.90
N GLN A 9 -25.70 30.71 -6.67
CA GLN A 9 -25.34 32.11 -6.43
C GLN A 9 -23.86 32.37 -6.75
N LEU A 10 -22.94 31.49 -6.32
CA LEU A 10 -21.51 31.59 -6.67
C LEU A 10 -21.30 31.53 -8.17
N LYS A 11 -21.94 30.58 -8.86
CA LYS A 11 -21.83 30.44 -10.32
C LYS A 11 -22.29 31.72 -11.03
N GLU A 12 -23.44 32.26 -10.66
CA GLU A 12 -23.98 33.49 -11.26
C GLU A 12 -23.06 34.69 -11.01
N ASP A 13 -22.63 34.90 -9.77
CA ASP A 13 -21.80 36.05 -9.39
C ASP A 13 -20.39 35.96 -10.00
N LEU A 14 -19.78 34.77 -10.01
CA LEU A 14 -18.49 34.56 -10.68
C LEU A 14 -18.64 34.83 -12.19
N THR A 15 -19.68 34.29 -12.83
CA THR A 15 -19.93 34.53 -14.26
C THR A 15 -20.08 36.02 -14.56
N ALA A 16 -20.78 36.77 -13.69
CA ALA A 16 -20.94 38.22 -13.82
C ALA A 16 -19.62 38.98 -13.61
N ARG A 17 -18.80 38.58 -12.63
CA ARG A 17 -17.47 39.18 -12.38
C ARG A 17 -16.52 38.97 -13.55
N PHE A 18 -16.45 37.74 -14.06
CA PHE A 18 -15.70 37.48 -15.28
C PHE A 18 -16.26 38.37 -16.41
N ALA A 19 -17.57 38.35 -16.69
CA ALA A 19 -18.14 39.20 -17.74
C ALA A 19 -17.78 40.71 -17.65
N ALA A 20 -17.54 41.24 -16.44
CA ALA A 20 -17.18 42.64 -16.22
C ALA A 20 -15.67 42.93 -16.35
N ASP A 21 -14.81 42.06 -15.79
CA ASP A 21 -13.37 42.34 -15.60
C ASP A 21 -12.44 41.34 -16.32
N LEU A 22 -12.99 40.60 -17.30
CA LEU A 22 -12.28 39.56 -18.04
C LEU A 22 -10.96 40.01 -18.69
N PRO A 23 -9.81 39.42 -18.31
CA PRO A 23 -8.66 39.36 -19.18
C PRO A 23 -9.04 38.72 -20.52
N PRO A 24 -8.53 39.20 -21.67
CA PRO A 24 -8.86 38.66 -22.99
C PRO A 24 -8.76 37.12 -23.09
N GLU A 25 -7.83 36.55 -22.35
CA GLU A 25 -7.49 35.12 -22.28
C GLU A 25 -8.56 34.26 -21.59
N LEU A 26 -9.47 34.89 -20.85
CA LEU A 26 -10.51 34.20 -20.07
C LEU A 26 -11.91 34.35 -20.69
N SER A 27 -12.03 35.08 -21.80
CA SER A 27 -13.32 35.54 -22.35
C SER A 27 -14.26 34.42 -22.81
N ASP A 28 -13.76 33.19 -22.82
CA ASP A 28 -14.46 31.98 -23.21
C ASP A 28 -14.70 30.99 -22.06
N VAL A 29 -14.43 31.38 -20.82
CA VAL A 29 -14.62 30.50 -19.65
C VAL A 29 -16.10 30.26 -19.36
N ARG A 30 -16.46 28.98 -19.24
CA ARG A 30 -17.79 28.50 -18.84
C ARG A 30 -17.73 27.94 -17.43
N ILE A 31 -18.64 28.41 -16.57
CA ILE A 31 -18.81 27.95 -15.20
C ILE A 31 -20.05 27.06 -15.11
N GLY A 32 -19.91 25.89 -14.51
CA GLY A 32 -20.97 24.92 -14.29
C GLY A 32 -21.03 24.46 -12.84
N ILE A 33 -22.05 23.64 -12.55
CA ILE A 33 -22.14 22.87 -11.31
C ILE A 33 -22.13 21.40 -11.71
N ARG A 34 -21.30 20.60 -11.04
CA ARG A 34 -21.21 19.16 -11.31
C ARG A 34 -21.01 18.34 -10.05
N ASP A 35 -21.45 17.10 -10.14
CA ASP A 35 -21.06 16.04 -9.23
C ASP A 35 -19.72 15.45 -9.69
N VAL A 36 -18.75 15.43 -8.78
CA VAL A 36 -17.40 14.91 -8.99
C VAL A 36 -17.24 13.66 -8.15
N GLU A 37 -17.09 12.54 -8.84
CA GLU A 37 -16.80 11.26 -8.19
C GLU A 37 -15.31 11.18 -7.83
N LYS A 38 -15.04 10.94 -6.55
CA LYS A 38 -13.72 10.67 -5.99
C LYS A 38 -13.73 9.33 -5.25
N LEU A 39 -12.54 8.78 -5.05
CA LEU A 39 -12.33 7.62 -4.19
C LEU A 39 -12.46 8.03 -2.72
N GLN A 40 -12.54 7.04 -1.82
CA GLN A 40 -12.49 7.22 -0.37
C GLN A 40 -13.64 8.08 0.19
N GLY A 41 -14.81 8.06 -0.47
CA GLY A 41 -15.98 8.84 -0.03
C GLY A 41 -15.84 10.36 -0.25
N GLU A 42 -14.77 10.85 -0.86
CA GLU A 42 -14.48 12.26 -1.10
C GLU A 42 -15.28 12.86 -2.27
N SER A 43 -16.33 12.17 -2.74
CA SER A 43 -17.15 12.66 -3.84
C SER A 43 -17.91 13.90 -3.40
N TYR A 44 -17.96 14.92 -4.27
CA TYR A 44 -18.57 16.20 -3.94
C TYR A 44 -19.34 16.78 -5.11
N ARG A 45 -20.33 17.61 -4.82
CA ARG A 45 -20.95 18.51 -5.79
C ARG A 45 -20.30 19.88 -5.66
N GLY A 46 -19.86 20.46 -6.76
CA GLY A 46 -19.06 21.68 -6.73
C GLY A 46 -19.15 22.47 -8.02
N LEU A 47 -18.26 23.45 -8.16
CA LEU A 47 -18.18 24.28 -9.36
C LEU A 47 -17.24 23.65 -10.38
N SER A 48 -17.60 23.73 -11.65
CA SER A 48 -16.78 23.28 -12.77
C SER A 48 -16.42 24.43 -13.69
N PHE A 49 -15.21 24.39 -14.26
CA PHE A 49 -14.62 25.47 -15.03
C PHE A 49 -13.98 24.93 -16.29
N ARG A 50 -14.34 25.52 -17.42
CA ARG A 50 -13.81 25.15 -18.73
C ARG A 50 -13.50 26.40 -19.54
N SER A 51 -12.26 26.55 -19.98
CA SER A 51 -11.90 27.60 -20.93
C SER A 51 -12.24 27.14 -22.36
N GLY A 52 -13.06 27.93 -23.06
CA GLY A 52 -13.45 27.72 -24.44
C GLY A 52 -14.00 26.33 -24.73
N ASP A 53 -13.47 25.73 -25.80
CA ASP A 53 -13.77 24.36 -26.20
C ASP A 53 -12.72 23.36 -25.67
N SER A 54 -11.97 23.72 -24.62
CA SER A 54 -11.03 22.80 -23.97
C SER A 54 -11.75 21.52 -23.53
N PRO A 55 -11.20 20.34 -23.84
CA PRO A 55 -11.72 19.08 -23.33
C PRO A 55 -11.40 18.87 -21.84
N VAL A 56 -10.56 19.73 -21.25
CA VAL A 56 -10.20 19.69 -19.83
C VAL A 56 -11.13 20.61 -19.04
N GLU A 57 -11.72 20.07 -17.97
CA GLU A 57 -12.61 20.78 -17.06
C GLU A 57 -12.04 20.68 -15.65
N ALA A 58 -11.73 21.82 -15.05
CA ALA A 58 -11.31 21.91 -13.65
C ALA A 58 -12.55 21.87 -12.76
N ASN A 59 -12.45 21.23 -11.59
CA ASN A 59 -13.55 21.17 -10.63
C ASN A 59 -13.06 21.60 -9.26
N LEU A 60 -13.87 22.40 -8.56
CA LEU A 60 -13.60 22.90 -7.23
C LEU A 60 -14.63 22.37 -6.24
N ASN A 61 -14.16 21.79 -5.14
CA ASN A 61 -15.01 21.40 -4.02
C ASN A 61 -15.36 22.63 -3.19
N MET A 62 -16.65 22.96 -3.10
CA MET A 62 -17.14 24.15 -2.41
C MET A 62 -17.68 23.86 -1.00
N THR A 63 -17.56 22.62 -0.50
CA THR A 63 -18.05 22.26 0.84
C THR A 63 -17.41 23.13 1.91
N GLY A 64 -16.09 23.35 1.86
CA GLY A 64 -15.40 24.23 2.82
C GLY A 64 -15.80 25.70 2.71
N ALA A 65 -15.99 26.20 1.48
CA ALA A 65 -16.47 27.56 1.25
C ALA A 65 -17.90 27.76 1.80
N PHE A 66 -18.75 26.76 1.64
CA PHE A 66 -20.10 26.77 2.19
C PHE A 66 -20.12 26.71 3.72
N GLN A 67 -19.27 25.85 4.32
CA GLN A 67 -19.14 25.80 5.77
C GLN A 67 -18.69 27.16 6.34
N ALA A 68 -17.70 27.81 5.72
CA ALA A 68 -17.26 29.14 6.13
C ALA A 68 -18.39 30.19 6.03
N TYR A 69 -19.23 30.10 5.00
CA TYR A 69 -20.43 30.94 4.88
C TYR A 69 -21.43 30.67 6.01
N GLU A 70 -21.68 29.41 6.37
CA GLU A 70 -22.55 29.04 7.50
C GLU A 70 -22.01 29.51 8.85
N GLU A 71 -20.69 29.54 9.01
CA GLU A 71 -19.99 30.09 10.18
C GLU A 71 -19.99 31.63 10.24
N GLY A 72 -20.60 32.29 9.24
CA GLY A 72 -20.84 33.73 9.23
C GLY A 72 -19.77 34.55 8.51
N ARG A 73 -18.86 33.90 7.77
CA ARG A 73 -17.90 34.62 6.93
C ARG A 73 -18.64 35.40 5.82
N PRO A 74 -18.27 36.66 5.55
CA PRO A 74 -18.92 37.44 4.51
C PRO A 74 -18.83 36.76 3.13
N TYR A 75 -19.97 36.65 2.46
CA TYR A 75 -20.07 36.02 1.15
C TYR A 75 -19.11 36.64 0.10
N GLN A 76 -18.93 37.96 0.14
CA GLN A 76 -18.02 38.66 -0.80
C GLN A 76 -16.55 38.24 -0.63
N ASP A 77 -16.12 37.92 0.59
CA ASP A 77 -14.75 37.46 0.86
C ASP A 77 -14.54 36.03 0.34
N ILE A 78 -15.59 35.20 0.44
CA ILE A 78 -15.59 33.83 -0.11
C ILE A 78 -15.57 33.89 -1.64
N LEU A 79 -16.41 34.75 -2.23
CA LEU A 79 -16.48 34.95 -3.67
C LEU A 79 -15.12 35.39 -4.24
N GLN A 80 -14.45 36.34 -3.56
CA GLN A 80 -13.11 36.79 -3.96
C GLN A 80 -12.07 35.66 -3.86
N GLU A 81 -12.11 34.86 -2.79
CA GLU A 81 -11.16 33.75 -2.63
C GLU A 81 -11.35 32.67 -3.71
N VAL A 82 -12.60 32.34 -4.04
CA VAL A 82 -12.89 31.39 -5.12
C VAL A 82 -12.43 31.95 -6.46
N GLU A 83 -12.65 33.23 -6.72
CA GLU A 83 -12.14 33.92 -7.93
C GLU A 83 -10.60 33.85 -8.01
N ASP A 84 -9.88 34.16 -6.93
CA ASP A 84 -8.42 34.10 -6.88
C ASP A 84 -7.90 32.67 -7.11
N GLN A 85 -8.60 31.65 -6.61
CA GLN A 85 -8.28 30.25 -6.89
C GLN A 85 -8.49 29.92 -8.37
N LEU A 86 -9.52 30.46 -9.00
CA LEU A 86 -9.81 30.24 -10.40
C LEU A 86 -8.80 30.89 -11.33
N MET A 87 -8.41 32.13 -11.06
CA MET A 87 -7.37 32.81 -11.82
C MET A 87 -6.07 31.98 -11.83
N LYS A 88 -5.71 31.41 -10.67
CA LYS A 88 -4.55 30.50 -10.57
C LYS A 88 -4.72 29.22 -11.37
N ILE A 89 -5.93 28.66 -11.49
CA ILE A 89 -6.18 27.46 -12.27
C ILE A 89 -6.04 27.77 -13.75
N VAL A 90 -6.62 28.87 -14.22
CA VAL A 90 -6.55 29.19 -15.65
C VAL A 90 -5.15 29.58 -16.08
N ASP A 91 -4.41 30.34 -15.28
CA ASP A 91 -2.99 30.62 -15.56
C ASP A 91 -2.13 29.34 -15.72
N ARG A 92 -2.55 28.24 -15.08
CA ARG A 92 -1.85 26.94 -15.12
C ARG A 92 -2.36 25.99 -16.21
N THR A 93 -3.56 26.22 -16.73
CA THR A 93 -4.24 25.33 -17.70
C THR A 93 -3.52 25.18 -19.07
N PRO A 94 -2.76 26.16 -19.61
CA PRO A 94 -2.09 26.02 -20.91
C PRO A 94 -0.98 24.96 -20.98
N GLN A 95 -0.66 24.25 -19.90
CA GLN A 95 0.46 23.29 -19.87
C GLN A 95 0.06 21.83 -20.14
N PHE A 96 -1.22 21.47 -20.15
CA PHE A 96 -1.63 20.09 -20.41
C PHE A 96 -1.72 19.80 -21.91
N ASN A 97 -0.74 19.08 -22.44
CA ASN A 97 -0.80 18.56 -23.80
C ASN A 97 -1.82 17.41 -23.86
N ILE A 98 -3.07 17.74 -24.16
CA ILE A 98 -4.18 16.77 -24.25
C ILE A 98 -3.89 15.65 -25.27
N GLY A 99 -3.09 15.93 -26.31
CA GLY A 99 -2.67 14.91 -27.27
C GLY A 99 -1.90 13.77 -26.61
N GLU A 100 -1.09 14.06 -25.58
CA GLU A 100 -0.39 13.04 -24.79
C GLU A 100 -1.36 12.21 -23.97
N LEU A 101 -2.44 12.79 -23.43
CA LEU A 101 -3.43 12.05 -22.64
C LEU A 101 -4.19 10.99 -23.45
N SER A 102 -4.22 11.12 -24.78
CA SER A 102 -4.80 10.14 -25.71
C SER A 102 -3.79 9.12 -26.23
N ASP A 103 -2.48 9.33 -26.01
CA ASP A 103 -1.41 8.43 -26.43
C ASP A 103 -0.92 7.60 -25.24
N TYR A 104 -1.26 6.32 -25.24
CA TYR A 104 -0.87 5.43 -24.16
C TYR A 104 0.65 5.30 -23.99
N GLU A 105 1.41 5.28 -25.08
CA GLU A 105 2.88 5.13 -25.01
C GLU A 105 3.54 6.36 -24.36
N ALA A 106 2.97 7.55 -24.57
CA ALA A 106 3.41 8.76 -23.87
C ALA A 106 3.01 8.77 -22.38
N MET A 107 1.91 8.11 -22.02
CA MET A 107 1.43 8.00 -20.63
C MET A 107 2.12 6.89 -19.84
N LYS A 108 2.63 5.87 -20.51
CA LYS A 108 3.26 4.70 -19.91
C LYS A 108 4.35 5.02 -18.86
N PRO A 109 5.30 5.95 -19.11
CA PRO A 109 6.30 6.32 -18.10
C PRO A 109 5.72 7.08 -16.90
N LYS A 110 4.53 7.67 -17.05
CA LYS A 110 3.83 8.45 -16.02
C LYS A 110 2.90 7.59 -15.17
N LEU A 111 2.84 6.28 -15.41
CA LEU A 111 2.04 5.36 -14.61
C LEU A 111 2.57 5.29 -13.18
N MET A 112 1.65 5.41 -12.24
CA MET A 112 1.88 5.17 -10.82
C MET A 112 0.80 4.23 -10.28
N MET A 113 1.09 3.63 -9.13
CA MET A 113 0.17 2.74 -8.43
C MET A 113 -0.28 3.38 -7.13
N GLU A 114 -1.47 3.01 -6.67
CA GLU A 114 -2.03 3.42 -5.38
C GLU A 114 -2.76 2.23 -4.79
N VAL A 115 -2.60 1.99 -3.49
CA VAL A 115 -3.44 1.04 -2.75
C VAL A 115 -4.51 1.80 -1.99
N ILE A 116 -5.74 1.32 -2.06
CA ILE A 116 -6.90 1.90 -1.38
C ILE A 116 -7.70 0.80 -0.66
N PRO A 117 -8.48 1.12 0.37
CA PRO A 117 -9.45 0.19 0.94
C PRO A 117 -10.43 -0.33 -0.12
N GLN A 118 -10.77 -1.63 -0.09
CA GLN A 118 -11.90 -2.11 -0.90
C GLN A 118 -13.23 -1.62 -0.33
N ASN A 119 -13.36 -1.68 1.00
CA ASN A 119 -14.55 -1.24 1.71
C ASN A 119 -14.77 0.26 1.52
N GLY A 120 -15.96 0.64 1.06
CA GLY A 120 -16.32 2.04 0.77
C GLY A 120 -15.91 2.53 -0.63
N ASN A 121 -15.25 1.69 -1.44
CA ASN A 121 -14.88 2.02 -2.83
C ASN A 121 -15.50 1.08 -3.87
N GLU A 122 -16.42 0.18 -3.48
CA GLU A 122 -16.93 -0.89 -4.32
C GLU A 122 -17.53 -0.38 -5.65
N ASP A 123 -18.38 0.65 -5.57
CA ASP A 123 -19.03 1.24 -6.74
C ASP A 123 -18.01 1.86 -7.71
N ARG A 124 -16.93 2.44 -7.16
CA ARG A 124 -15.88 3.05 -7.98
C ARG A 124 -14.97 2.01 -8.59
N LEU A 125 -14.61 0.98 -7.82
CA LEU A 125 -13.82 -0.17 -8.26
C LEU A 125 -14.48 -0.92 -9.42
N ALA A 126 -15.82 -0.93 -9.51
CA ALA A 126 -16.53 -1.49 -10.67
C ALA A 126 -16.19 -0.79 -12.01
N ASN A 127 -15.74 0.47 -11.96
CA ASN A 127 -15.51 1.32 -13.13
C ASN A 127 -14.03 1.61 -13.41
N ILE A 128 -13.11 1.11 -12.59
CA ILE A 128 -11.67 1.28 -12.75
C ILE A 128 -10.93 -0.07 -12.71
N PRO A 129 -9.84 -0.22 -13.48
CA PRO A 129 -8.99 -1.41 -13.40
C PRO A 129 -8.32 -1.49 -12.03
N HIS A 130 -8.36 -2.66 -11.41
CA HIS A 130 -7.77 -2.89 -10.10
C HIS A 130 -7.36 -4.36 -9.90
N GLN A 131 -6.43 -4.59 -8.97
CA GLN A 131 -6.09 -5.92 -8.46
C GLN A 131 -6.46 -6.00 -6.97
N LYS A 132 -6.96 -7.14 -6.52
CA LYS A 132 -7.27 -7.36 -5.11
C LYS A 132 -5.97 -7.66 -4.34
N VAL A 133 -5.78 -6.97 -3.23
CA VAL A 133 -4.67 -7.17 -2.29
C VAL A 133 -5.27 -7.31 -0.89
N GLU A 134 -5.52 -8.54 -0.46
CA GLU A 134 -6.26 -8.81 0.80
C GLU A 134 -7.60 -8.04 0.87
N ASP A 135 -7.77 -7.10 1.79
CA ASP A 135 -8.92 -6.19 1.95
C ASP A 135 -8.71 -4.82 1.27
N MET A 136 -7.62 -4.66 0.54
CA MET A 136 -7.27 -3.48 -0.26
C MET A 136 -7.40 -3.76 -1.77
N ALA A 137 -7.40 -2.70 -2.56
CA ALA A 137 -7.31 -2.74 -4.01
C ALA A 137 -6.10 -1.92 -4.48
N LEU A 138 -5.29 -2.52 -5.35
CA LEU A 138 -4.26 -1.82 -6.11
C LEU A 138 -4.90 -1.22 -7.37
N ILE A 139 -4.83 0.09 -7.51
CA ILE A 139 -5.35 0.85 -8.66
C ILE A 139 -4.21 1.60 -9.36
N TYR A 140 -4.53 2.18 -10.52
CA TYR A 140 -3.55 2.83 -11.39
C TYR A 140 -3.90 4.28 -11.65
N ARG A 141 -2.88 5.14 -11.64
CA ARG A 141 -3.02 6.56 -11.94
C ARG A 141 -1.95 7.01 -12.92
N ILE A 142 -2.19 8.17 -13.50
CA ILE A 142 -1.22 8.92 -14.31
C ILE A 142 -0.75 10.10 -13.46
N ASP A 143 0.56 10.22 -13.27
CA ASP A 143 1.19 11.43 -12.75
C ASP A 143 1.19 12.52 -13.83
N MET A 144 0.53 13.63 -13.54
CA MET A 144 0.40 14.78 -14.43
C MET A 144 1.34 15.93 -14.02
N GLY A 145 2.26 15.67 -13.08
CA GLY A 145 3.27 16.60 -12.61
C GLY A 145 2.82 17.41 -11.40
N ASP A 146 3.69 18.33 -11.00
CA ASP A 146 3.47 19.23 -9.87
C ASP A 146 2.72 20.50 -10.29
N SER A 147 1.87 20.98 -9.39
CA SER A 147 1.32 22.33 -9.43
C SER A 147 1.68 23.07 -8.14
N ASN A 148 1.57 24.41 -8.11
CA ASN A 148 1.78 25.16 -6.86
C ASN A 148 0.74 24.80 -5.75
N GLY A 149 -0.19 23.87 -5.99
CA GLY A 149 -1.12 23.31 -5.00
C GLY A 149 -0.88 21.84 -4.66
N GLY A 150 0.21 21.22 -5.14
CA GLY A 150 0.54 19.80 -4.92
C GLY A 150 0.59 18.98 -6.22
N LYS A 151 0.89 17.68 -6.07
CA LYS A 151 0.95 16.70 -7.16
C LYS A 151 -0.42 16.53 -7.82
N MET A 152 -0.45 16.58 -9.15
CA MET A 152 -1.66 16.36 -9.95
C MET A 152 -1.67 14.94 -10.51
N THR A 153 -2.72 14.17 -10.23
CA THR A 153 -2.84 12.80 -10.74
C THR A 153 -4.25 12.52 -11.24
N SER A 154 -4.36 11.59 -12.19
CA SER A 154 -5.65 11.10 -12.70
C SER A 154 -5.75 9.58 -12.54
N VAL A 155 -6.84 9.11 -11.94
CA VAL A 155 -7.17 7.67 -11.92
C VAL A 155 -7.46 7.21 -13.34
N ILE A 156 -6.92 6.04 -13.71
CA ILE A 156 -7.23 5.40 -14.99
C ILE A 156 -8.56 4.66 -14.86
N THR A 157 -9.43 4.82 -15.85
CA THR A 157 -10.77 4.22 -15.88
C THR A 157 -10.88 3.11 -16.91
N ASN A 158 -11.88 2.23 -16.76
CA ASN A 158 -12.17 1.19 -17.76
C ASN A 158 -12.51 1.78 -19.14
N GLN A 159 -13.03 3.01 -19.20
CA GLN A 159 -13.27 3.72 -20.44
C GLN A 159 -11.96 4.16 -21.11
N GLN A 160 -10.98 4.64 -20.34
CA GLN A 160 -9.66 4.99 -20.86
C GLN A 160 -8.92 3.77 -21.41
N LEU A 161 -9.02 2.60 -20.77
CA LEU A 161 -8.45 1.37 -21.33
C LEU A 161 -8.99 1.04 -22.72
N LYS A 162 -10.32 1.17 -22.89
CA LYS A 162 -10.96 0.99 -24.20
C LYS A 162 -10.49 2.01 -25.23
N ALA A 163 -10.27 3.26 -24.82
CA ALA A 163 -9.76 4.32 -25.68
C ALA A 163 -8.30 4.08 -26.09
N PHE A 164 -7.47 3.61 -25.17
CA PHE A 164 -6.08 3.22 -25.42
C PHE A 164 -5.94 1.91 -26.21
N GLY A 165 -6.98 1.07 -26.19
CA GLY A 165 -6.95 -0.24 -26.85
C GLY A 165 -6.10 -1.28 -26.11
N ILE A 166 -5.92 -1.13 -24.80
CA ILE A 166 -5.13 -2.03 -23.94
C ILE A 166 -6.02 -2.82 -22.98
N THR A 167 -5.49 -3.91 -22.43
CA THR A 167 -6.17 -4.68 -21.38
C THR A 167 -5.74 -4.23 -19.97
N ALA A 168 -6.51 -4.63 -18.95
CA ALA A 168 -6.15 -4.35 -17.55
C ALA A 168 -4.86 -5.08 -17.14
N GLU A 169 -4.60 -6.27 -17.69
CA GLU A 169 -3.38 -7.04 -17.45
C GLU A 169 -2.17 -6.34 -18.05
N GLN A 170 -2.28 -5.81 -19.27
CA GLN A 170 -1.22 -5.02 -19.89
C GLN A 170 -0.92 -3.76 -19.05
N LEU A 171 -1.95 -3.02 -18.65
CA LEU A 171 -1.78 -1.85 -17.77
C LEU A 171 -1.06 -2.23 -16.46
N HIS A 172 -1.44 -3.34 -15.84
CA HIS A 172 -0.82 -3.79 -14.60
C HIS A 172 0.67 -4.08 -14.78
N GLN A 173 1.06 -4.83 -15.83
CA GLN A 173 2.47 -5.11 -16.10
C GLN A 173 3.25 -3.83 -16.42
N ASP A 174 2.68 -2.97 -17.25
CA ASP A 174 3.29 -1.69 -17.60
C ASP A 174 3.50 -0.80 -16.36
N ALA A 175 2.56 -0.80 -15.41
CA ALA A 175 2.70 -0.07 -14.15
C ALA A 175 3.77 -0.68 -13.24
N LEU A 176 3.87 -2.01 -13.14
CA LEU A 176 4.93 -2.69 -12.38
C LEU A 176 6.33 -2.41 -12.95
N GLU A 177 6.45 -2.18 -14.26
CA GLU A 177 7.70 -1.83 -14.92
C GLU A 177 8.06 -0.34 -14.77
N ASN A 178 7.08 0.56 -14.94
CA ASN A 178 7.36 2.00 -15.04
C ASN A 178 7.30 2.73 -13.70
N ALA A 179 6.38 2.36 -12.80
CA ALA A 179 6.23 3.04 -11.52
C ALA A 179 7.50 2.98 -10.66
N PRO A 180 8.24 1.86 -10.55
CA PRO A 180 9.50 1.84 -9.80
C PRO A 180 10.62 2.70 -10.40
N LEU A 181 10.56 3.01 -11.70
CA LEU A 181 11.57 3.83 -12.38
C LEU A 181 11.34 5.33 -12.13
N THR A 182 10.08 5.77 -12.08
CA THR A 182 9.71 7.19 -11.90
C THR A 182 9.36 7.54 -10.46
N HIS A 183 8.92 6.56 -9.68
CA HIS A 183 8.59 6.65 -8.27
C HIS A 183 9.33 5.53 -7.52
N PRO A 184 10.67 5.64 -7.37
CA PRO A 184 11.47 4.60 -6.73
C PRO A 184 11.00 4.33 -5.29
N ALA A 185 11.10 3.07 -4.88
CA ALA A 185 10.78 2.70 -3.51
C ALA A 185 11.81 3.28 -2.54
N SER A 186 11.32 3.79 -1.43
CA SER A 186 12.08 4.27 -0.28
C SER A 186 11.79 3.38 0.92
N LEU A 187 12.85 2.84 1.53
CA LEU A 187 12.77 2.02 2.74
C LEU A 187 13.78 2.54 3.75
N ARG A 188 13.32 3.35 4.71
CA ARG A 188 14.17 4.07 5.67
C ARG A 188 13.72 3.78 7.10
N SER A 189 14.61 3.87 8.07
CA SER A 189 14.21 3.81 9.48
C SER A 189 13.40 5.04 9.86
N MET A 190 12.51 4.89 10.85
CA MET A 190 11.74 6.02 11.39
C MET A 190 12.65 7.18 11.83
N ARG A 191 13.84 6.87 12.37
CA ARG A 191 14.84 7.85 12.77
C ARG A 191 15.39 8.65 11.59
N GLU A 192 15.73 7.99 10.47
CA GLU A 192 16.16 8.67 9.24
C GLU A 192 15.06 9.62 8.74
N VAL A 193 13.80 9.18 8.76
CA VAL A 193 12.66 10.01 8.38
C VAL A 193 12.50 11.23 9.31
N MET A 194 12.58 11.04 10.63
CA MET A 194 12.49 12.12 11.60
C MET A 194 13.65 13.12 11.49
N ALA A 195 14.87 12.62 11.29
CA ALA A 195 16.06 13.45 11.13
C ALA A 195 15.94 14.36 9.89
N ASP A 196 15.51 13.80 8.75
CA ASP A 196 15.23 14.57 7.54
C ASP A 196 14.17 15.66 7.77
N MET A 197 13.08 15.32 8.47
CA MET A 197 12.02 16.29 8.80
C MET A 197 12.52 17.44 9.70
N MET A 198 13.49 17.17 10.57
CA MET A 198 14.12 18.17 11.44
C MET A 198 15.30 18.90 10.78
N GLY A 199 15.73 18.47 9.59
CA GLY A 199 16.92 19.00 8.92
C GLY A 199 18.21 18.69 9.68
N MET A 200 18.29 17.53 10.32
CA MET A 200 19.40 17.07 11.15
C MET A 200 19.96 15.75 10.62
N GLU A 201 21.19 15.41 11.02
CA GLU A 201 21.76 14.09 10.76
C GLU A 201 21.09 13.02 11.66
N PRO A 202 20.82 11.81 11.14
CA PRO A 202 20.27 10.73 11.95
C PRO A 202 21.24 10.31 13.04
N GLU A 203 20.76 10.23 14.28
CA GLU A 203 21.55 9.72 15.40
C GLU A 203 21.87 8.23 15.23
N GLU A 204 22.93 7.76 15.89
CA GLU A 204 23.20 6.31 15.91
C GLU A 204 22.09 5.56 16.66
N PRO A 205 21.70 4.35 16.17
CA PRO A 205 20.68 3.56 16.83
C PRO A 205 21.09 3.22 18.27
N MET A 206 20.17 3.42 19.19
CA MET A 206 20.39 3.08 20.60
C MET A 206 20.28 1.56 20.79
N PRO A 207 21.12 0.93 21.63
CA PRO A 207 20.99 -0.48 21.94
C PRO A 207 19.61 -0.80 22.52
N GLY A 208 18.88 -1.71 21.86
CA GLY A 208 17.54 -2.13 22.27
C GLY A 208 16.39 -1.26 21.73
N GLU A 209 16.68 -0.28 20.86
CA GLU A 209 15.64 0.46 20.14
C GLU A 209 14.92 -0.47 19.15
N PRO A 210 13.57 -0.51 19.16
CA PRO A 210 12.81 -1.34 18.23
C PRO A 210 13.05 -0.87 16.80
N THR A 211 13.35 -1.82 15.91
CA THR A 211 13.54 -1.51 14.48
C THR A 211 12.18 -1.28 13.86
N MET A 212 11.94 -0.06 13.37
CA MET A 212 10.76 0.30 12.59
C MET A 212 11.22 0.97 11.31
N LEU A 213 10.78 0.43 10.17
CA LEU A 213 11.06 1.00 8.86
C LEU A 213 9.80 1.62 8.26
N VAL A 214 9.96 2.75 7.60
CA VAL A 214 8.95 3.41 6.79
C VAL A 214 9.19 3.03 5.34
N ALA A 215 8.17 2.46 4.72
CA ALA A 215 8.13 2.06 3.32
C ALA A 215 7.17 2.96 2.55
N THR A 216 7.69 3.66 1.55
CA THR A 216 6.94 4.59 0.69
C THR A 216 7.66 4.74 -0.66
N VAL A 217 7.22 5.66 -1.53
CA VAL A 217 7.94 6.08 -2.73
C VAL A 217 8.68 7.39 -2.49
N GLU A 218 9.66 7.72 -3.34
CA GLU A 218 10.24 9.08 -3.35
C GLU A 218 9.14 10.15 -3.52
N GLY A 219 9.18 11.17 -2.67
CA GLY A 219 8.13 12.20 -2.57
C GLY A 219 6.94 11.83 -1.67
N ALA A 220 6.95 10.64 -1.05
CA ALA A 220 6.00 10.21 -0.02
C ALA A 220 4.51 10.39 -0.40
N PHE A 221 4.18 10.19 -1.68
CA PHE A 221 2.84 10.40 -2.22
C PHE A 221 2.29 9.11 -2.80
N MET A 222 1.19 8.62 -2.21
CA MET A 222 0.52 7.35 -2.55
C MET A 222 1.47 6.12 -2.49
N GLY A 223 2.53 6.22 -1.68
CA GLY A 223 3.63 5.28 -1.68
C GLY A 223 3.37 3.96 -0.95
N ALA A 224 2.23 3.76 -0.29
CA ALA A 224 1.93 2.46 0.33
C ALA A 224 1.90 1.33 -0.71
N SER A 225 1.70 1.65 -2.00
CA SER A 225 1.73 0.68 -3.09
C SER A 225 3.09 0.01 -3.32
N VAL A 226 4.19 0.48 -2.71
CA VAL A 226 5.49 -0.19 -2.81
C VAL A 226 5.46 -1.63 -2.34
N ILE A 227 4.50 -2.00 -1.50
CA ILE A 227 4.28 -3.41 -1.11
C ILE A 227 3.99 -4.33 -2.30
N GLN A 228 3.59 -3.77 -3.45
CA GLN A 228 3.33 -4.50 -4.69
C GLN A 228 4.47 -4.35 -5.71
N TYR A 229 5.53 -3.60 -5.41
CA TYR A 229 6.66 -3.46 -6.33
C TYR A 229 7.41 -4.80 -6.43
N PRO A 230 7.83 -5.21 -7.65
CA PRO A 230 8.54 -6.47 -7.83
C PRO A 230 9.82 -6.54 -6.98
N GLY A 231 9.94 -7.59 -6.15
CA GLY A 231 11.10 -7.83 -5.30
C GLY A 231 11.23 -6.93 -4.07
N PHE A 232 10.27 -6.03 -3.81
CA PHE A 232 10.33 -5.11 -2.67
C PHE A 232 10.28 -5.85 -1.33
N MET A 233 9.37 -6.81 -1.19
CA MET A 233 9.20 -7.56 0.06
C MET A 233 10.44 -8.40 0.41
N GLU A 234 11.08 -9.01 -0.60
CA GLU A 234 12.33 -9.73 -0.41
C GLU A 234 13.47 -8.80 0.03
N GLN A 235 13.61 -7.63 -0.60
CA GLN A 235 14.61 -6.64 -0.20
C GLN A 235 14.36 -6.12 1.22
N ALA A 236 13.09 -5.90 1.58
CA ALA A 236 12.71 -5.54 2.95
C ALA A 236 13.06 -6.65 3.95
N ALA A 237 12.77 -7.92 3.62
CA ALA A 237 13.11 -9.08 4.45
C ALA A 237 14.63 -9.29 4.59
N GLU A 238 15.42 -8.93 3.59
CA GLU A 238 16.88 -8.92 3.66
C GLU A 238 17.40 -7.83 4.59
N LYS A 239 16.85 -6.60 4.49
CA LYS A 239 17.21 -5.47 5.34
C LYS A 239 16.81 -5.68 6.80
N ILE A 240 15.61 -6.23 7.03
CA ILE A 240 15.08 -6.54 8.37
C ILE A 240 15.76 -7.78 8.97
N GLY A 241 16.12 -8.75 8.13
CA GLY A 241 16.76 -9.99 8.56
C GLY A 241 15.82 -11.17 8.82
N GLY A 242 14.52 -11.04 8.52
CA GLY A 242 13.52 -12.08 8.81
C GLY A 242 12.13 -11.75 8.29
N ASP A 243 11.14 -12.42 8.87
CA ASP A 243 9.72 -12.11 8.72
C ASP A 243 9.39 -10.74 9.33
N PHE A 244 8.30 -10.12 8.89
CA PHE A 244 7.88 -8.83 9.43
C PHE A 244 6.38 -8.58 9.28
N PHE A 245 5.85 -7.78 10.20
CA PHE A 245 4.54 -7.18 10.09
C PHE A 245 4.58 -5.95 9.19
N VAL A 246 3.49 -5.74 8.44
CA VAL A 246 3.24 -4.56 7.63
C VAL A 246 2.00 -3.87 8.19
N LEU A 247 2.18 -2.65 8.68
CA LEU A 247 1.14 -1.83 9.27
C LEU A 247 0.83 -0.68 8.31
N PRO A 248 -0.39 -0.57 7.78
CA PRO A 248 -0.82 0.63 7.07
C PRO A 248 -0.75 1.84 7.98
N SER A 249 0.09 2.82 7.63
CA SER A 249 0.08 4.14 8.28
C SER A 249 -0.93 5.04 7.59
N SER A 250 -0.93 5.03 6.25
CA SER A 250 -1.88 5.72 5.38
C SER A 250 -1.82 5.12 3.97
N ILE A 251 -2.58 5.68 3.03
CA ILE A 251 -2.40 5.39 1.58
C ILE A 251 -1.01 5.83 1.06
N HIS A 252 -0.28 6.65 1.81
CA HIS A 252 1.01 7.20 1.40
C HIS A 252 2.21 6.36 1.85
N GLU A 253 2.08 5.54 2.90
CA GLU A 253 3.18 4.75 3.43
C GLU A 253 2.70 3.60 4.33
N VAL A 254 3.56 2.58 4.47
CA VAL A 254 3.38 1.51 5.45
C VAL A 254 4.58 1.42 6.38
N LEU A 255 4.36 0.95 7.60
CA LEU A 255 5.40 0.68 8.57
C LEU A 255 5.73 -0.80 8.57
N LEU A 256 7.02 -1.14 8.55
CA LEU A 256 7.52 -2.51 8.66
C LEU A 256 8.14 -2.71 10.04
N ILE A 257 7.66 -3.73 10.76
CA ILE A 257 8.12 -4.10 12.10
C ILE A 257 8.57 -5.57 12.06
N PRO A 258 9.82 -5.89 12.46
CA PRO A 258 10.30 -7.27 12.50
C PRO A 258 9.39 -8.17 13.33
N ASP A 259 9.14 -9.39 12.85
CA ASP A 259 8.51 -10.45 13.66
C ASP A 259 9.61 -11.28 14.33
N ASP A 260 10.10 -10.78 15.48
CA ASP A 260 11.05 -11.48 16.35
C ASP A 260 10.35 -12.26 17.48
N GLY A 261 9.02 -12.37 17.41
CA GLY A 261 8.16 -12.98 18.43
C GLY A 261 7.88 -12.10 19.64
N SER A 262 8.33 -10.83 19.66
CA SER A 262 8.02 -9.90 20.76
C SER A 262 6.69 -9.17 20.60
N ALA A 263 6.17 -9.05 19.37
CA ALA A 263 4.95 -8.33 19.07
C ALA A 263 3.75 -9.28 18.86
N ASP A 264 2.58 -8.91 19.40
CA ASP A 264 1.31 -9.56 19.10
C ASP A 264 0.56 -8.78 18.02
N TYR A 265 0.21 -9.46 16.92
CA TYR A 265 -0.53 -8.84 15.82
C TYR A 265 -1.90 -8.29 16.24
N HIS A 266 -2.51 -8.82 17.31
CA HIS A 266 -3.75 -8.27 17.86
C HIS A 266 -3.52 -6.88 18.48
N GLU A 267 -2.42 -6.69 19.20
CA GLU A 267 -2.07 -5.39 19.79
C GLU A 267 -1.71 -4.38 18.70
N LEU A 268 -0.97 -4.83 17.67
CA LEU A 268 -0.63 -4.01 16.51
C LEU A 268 -1.90 -3.57 15.75
N ALA A 269 -2.86 -4.48 15.53
CA ALA A 269 -4.12 -4.16 14.86
C ALA A 269 -4.96 -3.15 15.67
N ALA A 270 -5.05 -3.33 16.99
CA ALA A 270 -5.72 -2.38 17.86
C ALA A 270 -5.06 -0.98 17.81
N MET A 271 -3.73 -0.93 17.71
CA MET A 271 -2.98 0.32 17.56
C MET A 271 -3.29 0.99 16.22
N VAL A 272 -3.24 0.25 15.10
CA VAL A 272 -3.56 0.78 13.76
C VAL A 272 -4.97 1.36 13.74
N GLN A 273 -5.97 0.61 14.23
CA GLN A 273 -7.35 1.09 14.30
C GLN A 273 -7.48 2.38 15.13
N THR A 274 -6.84 2.43 16.31
CA THR A 274 -6.90 3.62 17.18
C THR A 274 -6.30 4.85 16.51
N ILE A 275 -5.16 4.68 15.83
CA ILE A 275 -4.48 5.77 15.10
C ILE A 275 -5.34 6.22 13.92
N ASN A 276 -5.89 5.28 13.15
CA ASN A 276 -6.79 5.59 12.04
C ASN A 276 -7.98 6.43 12.51
N GLU A 277 -8.66 6.00 13.57
CA GLU A 277 -9.85 6.68 14.09
C GLU A 277 -9.56 8.09 14.62
N THR A 278 -8.37 8.32 15.21
CA THR A 278 -8.08 9.55 15.96
C THR A 278 -7.13 10.54 15.29
N GLN A 279 -6.21 10.07 14.43
CA GLN A 279 -5.13 10.88 13.85
C GLN A 279 -5.11 10.91 12.32
N VAL A 280 -5.68 9.91 11.65
CA VAL A 280 -5.64 9.81 10.19
C VAL A 280 -6.93 10.33 9.58
N ALA A 281 -6.81 11.23 8.61
CA ALA A 281 -7.96 11.73 7.86
C ALA A 281 -8.66 10.58 7.11
N PRO A 282 -10.01 10.53 7.06
CA PRO A 282 -10.73 9.44 6.41
C PRO A 282 -10.24 9.12 4.99
N ALA A 283 -9.94 10.14 4.19
CA ALA A 283 -9.42 10.00 2.83
C ALA A 283 -8.06 9.28 2.75
N GLU A 284 -7.25 9.37 3.80
CA GLU A 284 -5.88 8.83 3.85
C GLU A 284 -5.82 7.44 4.52
N ARG A 285 -6.92 6.94 5.10
CA ARG A 285 -6.96 5.63 5.75
C ARG A 285 -6.90 4.52 4.71
N LEU A 286 -5.98 3.59 4.91
CA LEU A 286 -5.77 2.46 3.99
C LEU A 286 -6.44 1.17 4.47
N SER A 287 -6.21 0.77 5.72
CA SER A 287 -6.85 -0.40 6.33
C SER A 287 -6.64 -0.35 7.85
N ASP A 288 -7.57 -0.93 8.61
CA ASP A 288 -7.46 -1.14 10.06
C ASP A 288 -6.74 -2.47 10.40
N ASN A 289 -6.41 -3.27 9.39
CA ASN A 289 -5.79 -4.56 9.55
C ASN A 289 -4.26 -4.49 9.53
N VAL A 290 -3.64 -5.52 10.11
CA VAL A 290 -2.20 -5.76 10.06
C VAL A 290 -1.92 -6.95 9.16
N TYR A 291 -0.89 -6.82 8.34
CA TYR A 291 -0.43 -7.85 7.43
C TYR A 291 0.92 -8.39 7.89
N HIS A 292 1.32 -9.51 7.31
CA HIS A 292 2.58 -10.15 7.59
C HIS A 292 3.21 -10.64 6.29
N TYR A 293 4.52 -10.46 6.17
CA TYR A 293 5.32 -11.08 5.12
C TYR A 293 6.16 -12.21 5.68
N ASP A 294 5.92 -13.42 5.17
CA ASP A 294 6.67 -14.63 5.48
C ASP A 294 7.83 -14.75 4.48
N LYS A 295 9.07 -14.65 4.98
CA LYS A 295 10.27 -14.68 4.15
C LYS A 295 10.54 -16.06 3.55
N GLU A 296 10.21 -17.13 4.29
CA GLU A 296 10.47 -18.50 3.85
C GLU A 296 9.50 -18.91 2.73
N ASP A 297 8.21 -18.70 2.95
CA ASP A 297 7.16 -19.04 1.98
C ASP A 297 6.95 -17.94 0.91
N LYS A 298 7.53 -16.75 1.10
CA LYS A 298 7.35 -15.55 0.27
C LYS A 298 5.89 -15.13 0.10
N VAL A 299 5.16 -15.13 1.21
CA VAL A 299 3.72 -14.84 1.23
C VAL A 299 3.47 -13.55 1.99
N PHE A 300 2.77 -12.61 1.34
CA PHE A 300 2.14 -11.46 1.97
C PHE A 300 0.65 -11.75 2.16
N GLU A 301 0.16 -11.65 3.39
CA GLU A 301 -1.25 -11.89 3.73
C GLU A 301 -1.61 -11.20 5.06
N LEU A 302 -2.88 -11.23 5.46
CA LEU A 302 -3.31 -10.78 6.79
C LEU A 302 -2.57 -11.53 7.91
N ALA A 303 -2.16 -10.83 8.97
CA ALA A 303 -1.41 -11.44 10.07
C ALA A 303 -2.19 -12.59 10.75
N GLU A 304 -3.53 -12.48 10.86
CA GLU A 304 -4.39 -13.57 11.34
C GLU A 304 -4.29 -14.82 10.46
N LYS A 305 -4.28 -14.64 9.12
CA LYS A 305 -4.14 -15.76 8.18
C LYS A 305 -2.76 -16.42 8.31
N THR A 306 -1.71 -15.64 8.46
CA THR A 306 -0.36 -16.16 8.74
C THR A 306 -0.33 -16.97 10.03
N ALA A 307 -0.90 -16.46 11.12
CA ALA A 307 -0.95 -17.21 12.39
C ALA A 307 -1.66 -18.56 12.22
N GLY A 308 -2.80 -18.57 11.50
CA GLY A 308 -3.53 -19.80 11.16
C GLY A 308 -2.71 -20.77 10.31
N ARG A 309 -2.05 -20.27 9.25
CA ARG A 309 -1.19 -21.06 8.36
C ARG A 309 0.01 -21.67 9.10
N LYS A 310 0.76 -20.86 9.86
CA LYS A 310 1.92 -21.32 10.66
C LYS A 310 1.49 -22.38 11.68
N LEU A 311 0.34 -22.21 12.34
CA LEU A 311 -0.20 -23.22 13.28
C LEU A 311 -0.54 -24.55 12.57
N ALA A 312 -1.20 -24.49 11.40
CA ALA A 312 -1.52 -25.68 10.62
C ALA A 312 -0.26 -26.45 10.19
N GLN A 313 0.75 -25.74 9.67
CA GLN A 313 2.04 -26.32 9.28
C GLN A 313 2.75 -27.00 10.47
N GLN A 314 2.70 -26.39 11.67
CA GLN A 314 3.26 -26.99 12.88
C GLN A 314 2.54 -28.27 13.30
N MET A 315 1.19 -28.28 13.22
CA MET A 315 0.40 -29.47 13.52
C MET A 315 0.68 -30.61 12.55
N GLU A 316 0.82 -30.31 11.26
CA GLU A 316 1.16 -31.29 10.22
C GLU A 316 2.56 -31.87 10.46
N LYS A 317 3.59 -31.02 10.65
CA LYS A 317 4.95 -31.47 11.00
C LYS A 317 4.96 -32.36 12.24
N LYS A 318 4.16 -32.02 13.27
CA LYS A 318 4.04 -32.84 14.49
C LYS A 318 3.36 -34.18 14.24
N ALA A 319 2.33 -34.22 13.39
CA ALA A 319 1.66 -35.45 12.99
C ALA A 319 2.59 -36.37 12.19
N GLU A 320 3.35 -35.82 11.24
CA GLU A 320 4.35 -36.54 10.45
C GLU A 320 5.46 -37.11 11.33
N MET A 321 6.00 -36.32 12.26
CA MET A 321 7.01 -36.80 13.23
C MET A 321 6.47 -37.94 14.09
N ARG A 322 5.21 -37.86 14.53
CA ARG A 322 4.57 -38.92 15.32
C ARG A 322 4.38 -40.19 14.49
N ALA A 323 3.90 -40.07 13.26
CA ALA A 323 3.74 -41.21 12.35
C ALA A 323 5.10 -41.85 12.00
N ALA A 324 6.15 -41.05 11.84
CA ALA A 324 7.51 -41.54 11.62
C ALA A 324 8.09 -42.25 12.86
N ALA A 325 7.75 -41.78 14.08
CA ALA A 325 8.14 -42.43 15.32
C ALA A 325 7.42 -43.77 15.54
N GLU A 326 6.13 -43.86 15.19
CA GLU A 326 5.34 -45.09 15.28
C GLU A 326 5.77 -46.17 14.27
N LYS A 327 6.40 -45.77 13.15
CA LYS A 327 6.97 -46.70 12.14
C LYS A 327 8.39 -47.19 12.46
N LYS A 328 9.08 -46.61 13.45
CA LYS A 328 10.40 -47.11 13.88
C LYS A 328 10.21 -48.35 14.76
N PRO A 329 10.96 -49.45 14.54
CA PRO A 329 10.81 -50.65 15.35
C PRO A 329 11.05 -50.30 16.82
N SER A 330 10.19 -50.81 17.70
CA SER A 330 10.30 -50.53 19.13
C SER A 330 11.67 -51.01 19.63
N ILE A 331 12.30 -50.25 20.53
CA ILE A 331 13.54 -50.69 21.21
C ILE A 331 13.33 -52.07 21.85
N LEU A 332 12.10 -52.40 22.27
CA LEU A 332 11.73 -53.73 22.79
C LEU A 332 11.70 -54.81 21.70
N GLU A 333 11.28 -54.50 20.48
CA GLU A 333 11.33 -55.43 19.34
C GLU A 333 12.78 -55.68 18.92
N GLN A 334 13.60 -54.63 18.82
CA GLN A 334 15.02 -54.75 18.49
C GLN A 334 15.81 -55.51 19.58
N LEU A 335 15.47 -55.30 20.86
CA LEU A 335 16.01 -56.08 21.98
C LEU A 335 15.55 -57.53 21.94
N GLY A 336 14.30 -57.79 21.53
CA GLY A 336 13.76 -59.14 21.35
C GLY A 336 14.44 -59.91 20.23
N GLU A 337 14.70 -59.24 19.09
CA GLU A 337 15.42 -59.80 17.94
C GLU A 337 16.89 -60.08 18.29
N LYS A 338 17.59 -59.12 18.91
CA LYS A 338 18.97 -59.33 19.37
C LYS A 338 19.09 -60.42 20.44
N LYS A 339 18.08 -60.58 21.30
CA LYS A 339 18.04 -61.66 22.30
C LYS A 339 17.82 -63.02 21.63
N LYS A 340 17.02 -63.09 20.57
CA LYS A 340 16.89 -64.30 19.73
C LYS A 340 18.20 -64.64 19.02
N GLU A 341 18.84 -63.67 18.36
CA GLU A 341 20.15 -63.87 17.71
C GLU A 341 21.24 -64.32 18.70
N ALA A 342 21.27 -63.77 19.92
CA ALA A 342 22.21 -64.17 20.96
C ALA A 342 21.92 -65.58 21.54
N MET A 343 20.67 -66.03 21.51
CA MET A 343 20.30 -67.39 21.94
C MET A 343 20.63 -68.45 20.88
N ASP A 344 20.64 -68.08 19.60
CA ASP A 344 20.99 -68.98 18.48
C ASP A 344 22.52 -69.15 18.30
N HIS A 345 23.34 -68.38 19.02
CA HIS A 345 24.79 -68.57 19.11
C HIS A 345 25.20 -69.24 20.45
N ALA A 346 25.05 -70.56 20.50
CA ALA A 346 25.61 -71.36 21.60
C ALA A 346 27.15 -71.33 21.57
N PRO A 347 27.84 -71.22 22.74
CA PRO A 347 29.30 -71.19 22.78
C PRO A 347 29.89 -72.54 22.37
N LYS A 348 30.77 -72.53 21.36
CA LYS A 348 31.58 -73.71 21.00
C LYS A 348 32.48 -74.11 22.17
N ALA A 349 32.33 -75.35 22.62
CA ALA A 349 33.12 -75.94 23.70
C ALA A 349 34.64 -75.93 23.42
N LYS A 350 35.43 -75.69 24.48
CA LYS A 350 36.89 -75.67 24.50
C LYS A 350 37.50 -77.00 24.05
N ALA A 351 38.53 -76.93 23.20
CA ALA A 351 39.46 -78.04 22.95
C ALA A 351 40.42 -78.24 24.15
N PRO A 352 40.82 -79.47 24.51
CA PRO A 352 41.78 -79.72 25.57
C PRO A 352 43.22 -79.77 25.03
N GLY A 353 44.18 -79.29 25.83
CA GLY A 353 45.58 -79.69 25.73
C GLY A 353 46.58 -78.56 25.53
N ARG A 354 47.10 -78.01 26.64
CA ARG A 354 48.47 -77.48 26.67
C ARG A 354 49.20 -78.19 27.81
N MET A 355 50.18 -79.02 27.45
CA MET A 355 51.09 -79.68 28.36
C MET A 355 51.96 -78.64 29.08
N ALA A 356 52.24 -78.91 30.35
CA ALA A 356 53.12 -78.12 31.22
C ALA A 356 54.58 -78.20 30.75
N PRO A 357 55.40 -77.15 30.99
CA PRO A 357 56.84 -77.27 30.83
C PRO A 357 57.47 -77.83 32.11
N GLU A 358 58.32 -78.84 31.91
CA GLU A 358 59.23 -79.40 32.90
C GLU A 358 60.32 -78.39 33.27
N ALA A 359 60.66 -78.33 34.55
CA ALA A 359 61.81 -77.60 35.06
C ALA A 359 62.99 -78.56 35.23
N ALA A 360 64.19 -78.18 34.76
CA ALA A 360 65.46 -78.55 35.40
C ALA A 360 66.65 -77.75 34.83
N LEU A 361 67.30 -77.04 35.77
CA LEU A 361 68.73 -76.73 35.94
C LEU A 361 69.51 -76.00 34.85
#